data_AF-A0A9D6LPE6-F1
#
_entry.id   AF-A0A9D6LPE6-F1
#
_cell.length_a   1.000
_cell.length_b   1.000
_cell.length_c   1.000
_cell.angle_alpha   90.00
_cell.angle_beta   90.00
_cell.angle_gamma   90.00
#
_symmetry.space_group_name_H-M   'P 1'
#
loop_
_entity.id
_entity.type
_entity.pdbx_description
1 polymer ?
#
loop_
_entity_poly.entity_id
_entity_poly.type
_entity_poly.pdbx_seq_one_letter_code
_entity_poly.pdbx_strand_id
1 'polypeptide(L)'
;MVAFAIWGVVALPWFVEHLSHLLFMTTRFTSNGVKEGDPEIFTAQSLIYYARLFPRDIHYLWLIFFAVGVVFYLREDLKKNPILFLWIISGYGILTLLRNKDIRFTMPFLPAVGLIAIGWLKNFRWKPWVTGLGLIGLGLYTVINTFLAFPPQREAWPLKDAFEFIQTQKSYHPRPRVRVIPDLAQFQRHGFEYYAVLERYPLDVTTWVRFPTFTDFVVTKTGDQGFAHDPVEVMKTIQRDPEGFEAVFKKKWERPLPDGSIVQIYVRDITPVSGITPAAFIERFKSALMGYLGQYVKDPQGWAIHVEPISDQDTLSGRFRRVSFSMDSARVESKPDGRQSLMVRDLGMELSDLTVNPYKLLRDGQFEIISLLEATPHFRITQTDLNAYLSGLKGAPHSEVEFQEGKLRIHADSKGWIPRLDLALVPYLVNEENLGYKFLQFHVGGLWLPAFVPQVLTAKFNPALKPMPCRMHLRTLRIEHGEFILNG
;
A
#
# COMPACT_ATOMS: atom_id res chain seq x y z
N MET A 1 3.13 -36.60 -14.26
CA MET A 1 2.37 -36.87 -13.02
C MET A 1 3.09 -36.36 -11.77
N VAL A 2 4.35 -36.74 -11.50
CA VAL A 2 5.10 -36.26 -10.32
C VAL A 2 5.25 -34.73 -10.27
N ALA A 3 5.59 -34.08 -11.39
CA ALA A 3 5.68 -32.61 -11.45
C ALA A 3 4.35 -31.90 -11.17
N PHE A 4 3.23 -32.45 -11.66
CA PHE A 4 1.89 -31.92 -11.38
C PHE A 4 1.47 -32.17 -9.93
N ALA A 5 1.88 -33.30 -9.33
CA ALA A 5 1.67 -33.57 -7.92
C ALA A 5 2.50 -32.61 -7.03
N ILE A 6 3.77 -32.36 -7.38
CA ILE A 6 4.61 -31.36 -6.70
C ILE A 6 4.00 -29.97 -6.84
N TRP A 7 3.56 -29.58 -8.04
CA TRP A 7 2.86 -28.31 -8.24
C TRP A 7 1.58 -28.22 -7.39
N GLY A 8 0.75 -29.28 -7.39
CA GLY A 8 -0.49 -29.32 -6.64
C GLY A 8 -0.31 -29.32 -5.12
N VAL A 9 0.78 -29.88 -4.61
CA VAL A 9 1.05 -29.95 -3.16
C VAL A 9 1.83 -28.73 -2.66
N VAL A 10 2.75 -28.19 -3.46
CA VAL A 10 3.67 -27.12 -3.03
C VAL A 10 3.19 -25.75 -3.51
N ALA A 11 2.86 -25.63 -4.80
CA ALA A 11 2.57 -24.33 -5.39
C ALA A 11 1.10 -23.93 -5.20
N LEU A 12 0.16 -24.88 -5.34
CA LEU A 12 -1.27 -24.57 -5.27
C LEU A 12 -1.69 -23.97 -3.92
N PRO A 13 -1.26 -24.46 -2.74
CA PRO A 13 -1.61 -23.81 -1.47
C PRO A 13 -1.17 -22.36 -1.41
N TRP A 14 0.05 -22.06 -1.87
CA TRP A 14 0.57 -20.69 -1.94
C TRP A 14 -0.25 -19.82 -2.88
N PHE A 15 -0.55 -20.31 -4.09
CA PHE A 15 -1.36 -19.56 -5.06
C PHE A 15 -2.79 -19.30 -4.56
N VAL A 16 -3.40 -20.27 -3.88
CA VAL A 16 -4.74 -20.12 -3.29
C VAL A 16 -4.72 -19.05 -2.20
N GLU A 17 -3.76 -19.12 -1.27
CA GLU A 17 -3.60 -18.12 -0.21
C GLU A 17 -3.35 -16.71 -0.75
N HIS A 18 -2.63 -16.58 -1.86
CA HIS A 18 -2.21 -15.29 -2.42
C HIS A 18 -3.07 -14.81 -3.59
N LEU A 19 -4.11 -15.56 -4.00
CA LEU A 19 -4.89 -15.29 -5.21
C LEU A 19 -5.50 -13.88 -5.22
N SER A 20 -6.12 -13.48 -4.10
CA SER A 20 -6.73 -12.15 -3.95
C SER A 20 -5.71 -11.03 -4.13
N HIS A 21 -4.52 -11.19 -3.55
CA HIS A 21 -3.42 -10.24 -3.69
C HIS A 21 -2.88 -10.22 -5.12
N LEU A 22 -2.73 -11.37 -5.77
CA LEU A 22 -2.29 -11.44 -7.17
C LEU A 22 -3.27 -10.72 -8.10
N LEU A 23 -4.58 -10.94 -7.93
CA LEU A 23 -5.62 -10.26 -8.71
C LEU A 23 -5.66 -8.75 -8.44
N PHE A 24 -5.50 -8.33 -7.19
CA PHE A 24 -5.39 -6.91 -6.87
C PHE A 24 -4.16 -6.28 -7.52
N MET A 25 -3.01 -6.95 -7.43
CA MET A 25 -1.74 -6.45 -7.96
C MET A 25 -1.74 -6.37 -9.48
N THR A 26 -2.37 -7.31 -10.21
CA THR A 26 -2.45 -7.23 -11.69
C THR A 26 -3.19 -5.97 -12.16
N THR A 27 -4.27 -5.58 -11.49
CA THR A 27 -4.98 -4.32 -11.81
C THR A 27 -4.12 -3.09 -11.53
N ARG A 28 -3.40 -3.08 -10.40
CA ARG A 28 -2.52 -1.97 -10.02
C ARG A 28 -1.31 -1.85 -10.93
N PHE A 29 -0.64 -2.95 -11.25
CA PHE A 29 0.51 -2.95 -12.17
C PHE A 29 0.12 -2.50 -13.58
N THR A 30 -1.10 -2.81 -14.02
CA THR A 30 -1.62 -2.28 -15.29
C THR A 30 -1.66 -0.76 -15.29
N SER A 31 -2.13 -0.14 -14.20
CA SER A 31 -2.17 1.32 -14.08
C SER A 31 -0.77 1.97 -14.04
N ASN A 32 0.22 1.29 -13.45
CA ASN A 32 1.60 1.78 -13.41
C ASN A 32 2.26 1.73 -14.78
N GLY A 33 2.12 0.62 -15.52
CA GLY A 33 2.69 0.52 -16.88
C GLY A 33 2.15 1.60 -17.82
N VAL A 34 0.88 1.99 -17.69
CA VAL A 34 0.34 3.14 -18.45
C VAL A 34 1.04 4.45 -18.10
N LYS A 35 1.34 4.69 -16.81
CA LYS A 35 2.04 5.89 -16.35
C LYS A 35 3.51 5.91 -16.77
N GLU A 36 4.15 4.75 -16.81
CA GLU A 36 5.55 4.58 -17.22
C GLU A 36 5.72 4.64 -18.76
N GLY A 37 4.62 4.69 -19.51
CA GLY A 37 4.65 4.75 -20.97
C GLY A 37 4.89 3.41 -21.64
N ASP A 38 4.63 2.30 -20.93
CA ASP A 38 4.82 0.96 -21.46
C ASP A 38 3.88 0.67 -22.64
N PRO A 39 4.36 -0.10 -23.64
CA PRO A 39 3.60 -0.44 -24.82
C PRO A 39 2.32 -1.19 -24.46
N GLU A 40 1.25 -0.93 -25.22
CA GLU A 40 -0.03 -1.57 -24.95
C GLU A 40 0.03 -3.07 -25.18
N ILE A 41 -0.73 -3.82 -24.38
CA ILE A 41 -0.91 -5.26 -24.60
C ILE A 41 -1.45 -5.50 -26.01
N PHE A 42 -1.02 -6.58 -26.65
CA PHE A 42 -1.35 -6.93 -28.04
C PHE A 42 -0.82 -5.99 -29.13
N THR A 43 0.07 -5.05 -28.81
CA THR A 43 0.80 -4.29 -29.84
C THR A 43 2.07 -5.02 -30.28
N ALA A 44 2.54 -4.74 -31.51
CA ALA A 44 3.82 -5.26 -31.99
C ALA A 44 4.99 -4.85 -31.07
N GLN A 45 4.94 -3.65 -30.49
CA GLN A 45 5.95 -3.16 -29.55
C GLN A 45 5.99 -4.00 -28.26
N SER A 46 4.82 -4.35 -27.71
CA SER A 46 4.71 -5.21 -26.54
C SER A 46 5.17 -6.64 -26.84
N LEU A 47 4.79 -7.18 -28.01
CA LEU A 47 5.18 -8.52 -28.46
C LEU A 47 6.68 -8.70 -28.62
N ILE A 48 7.42 -7.67 -29.03
CA ILE A 48 8.88 -7.76 -29.25
C ILE A 48 9.70 -7.15 -28.10
N TYR A 49 9.05 -6.62 -27.05
CA TYR A 49 9.72 -5.91 -25.97
C TYR A 49 10.86 -6.73 -25.34
N TYR A 50 10.54 -7.92 -24.83
CA TYR A 50 11.53 -8.80 -24.21
C TYR A 50 12.51 -9.40 -25.22
N ALA A 51 12.11 -9.58 -26.48
CA ALA A 51 13.04 -10.04 -27.52
C ALA A 51 14.12 -8.99 -27.81
N ARG A 52 13.77 -7.70 -27.78
CA ARG A 52 14.73 -6.59 -27.94
C ARG A 52 15.69 -6.46 -26.76
N LEU A 53 15.21 -6.76 -25.55
CA LEU A 53 16.03 -6.72 -24.33
C LEU A 53 16.88 -7.98 -24.14
N PHE A 54 16.53 -9.07 -24.79
CA PHE A 54 17.18 -10.36 -24.58
C PHE A 54 18.71 -10.36 -24.69
N PRO A 55 19.36 -9.67 -25.68
CA PRO A 55 20.81 -9.59 -25.73
C PRO A 55 21.43 -8.87 -24.51
N ARG A 56 20.72 -7.92 -23.93
CA ARG A 56 21.11 -7.22 -22.70
C ARG A 56 21.01 -8.15 -21.48
N ASP A 57 19.98 -9.00 -21.43
CA ASP A 57 19.73 -9.90 -20.30
C ASP A 57 20.74 -11.03 -20.18
N ILE A 58 21.12 -11.64 -21.32
CA ILE A 58 21.99 -12.82 -21.32
C ILE A 58 23.41 -12.54 -21.80
N HIS A 59 23.73 -11.33 -22.26
CA HIS A 59 25.02 -10.98 -22.91
C HIS A 59 25.21 -11.65 -24.29
N TYR A 60 25.84 -10.95 -25.23
CA TYR A 60 25.99 -11.40 -26.64
C TYR A 60 26.66 -12.77 -26.77
N LEU A 61 27.62 -13.08 -25.90
CA LEU A 61 28.31 -14.36 -25.89
C LEU A 61 27.36 -15.54 -25.61
N TRP A 62 26.50 -15.42 -24.60
CA TRP A 62 25.52 -16.47 -24.30
C TRP A 62 24.37 -16.48 -25.30
N LEU A 63 24.08 -15.36 -25.95
CA LEU A 63 23.13 -15.33 -27.07
C LEU A 63 23.61 -16.20 -28.23
N ILE A 64 24.91 -16.22 -28.55
CA ILE A 64 25.48 -17.11 -29.57
C ILE A 64 25.32 -18.57 -29.14
N PHE A 65 25.67 -18.89 -27.88
CA PHE A 65 25.49 -20.24 -27.34
C PHE A 65 24.02 -20.67 -27.39
N PHE A 66 23.10 -19.77 -27.04
CA PHE A 66 21.68 -19.99 -27.13
C PHE A 66 21.21 -20.22 -28.56
N ALA A 67 21.65 -19.41 -29.52
CA ALA A 67 21.28 -19.57 -30.93
C ALA A 67 21.73 -20.93 -31.49
N VAL A 68 22.97 -21.35 -31.20
CA VAL A 68 23.48 -22.68 -31.57
C VAL A 68 22.68 -23.77 -30.85
N GLY A 69 22.47 -23.61 -29.55
CA GLY A 69 21.68 -24.51 -28.73
C GLY A 69 20.26 -24.73 -29.25
N VAL A 70 19.58 -23.66 -29.70
CA VAL A 70 18.25 -23.74 -30.32
C VAL A 70 18.30 -24.59 -31.59
N VAL A 71 19.29 -24.41 -32.46
CA VAL A 71 19.41 -25.21 -33.70
C VAL A 71 19.54 -26.70 -33.39
N PHE A 72 20.39 -27.08 -32.43
CA PHE A 72 20.55 -28.48 -32.01
C PHE A 72 19.29 -29.01 -31.32
N TYR A 73 18.72 -28.22 -30.40
CA TYR A 73 17.53 -28.61 -29.66
C TYR A 73 16.33 -28.84 -30.59
N LEU A 74 16.11 -27.97 -31.58
CA LEU A 74 15.04 -28.14 -32.57
C LEU A 74 15.24 -29.38 -33.45
N ARG A 75 16.49 -29.73 -33.78
CA ARG A 75 16.82 -30.90 -34.63
C ARG A 75 16.69 -32.23 -33.89
N GLU A 76 17.18 -32.29 -32.65
CA GLU A 76 17.46 -33.57 -31.98
C GLU A 76 16.60 -33.84 -30.74
N ASP A 77 16.18 -32.78 -30.04
CA ASP A 77 15.67 -32.89 -28.68
C ASP A 77 14.21 -32.40 -28.52
N LEU A 78 13.70 -31.51 -29.38
CA LEU A 78 12.35 -30.94 -29.24
C LEU A 78 11.27 -32.02 -29.18
N LYS A 79 11.38 -33.03 -30.06
CA LYS A 79 10.42 -34.15 -30.10
C LYS A 79 10.49 -35.03 -28.85
N LYS A 80 11.67 -35.12 -28.21
CA LYS A 80 11.91 -35.96 -27.04
C LYS A 80 11.59 -35.25 -25.74
N ASN A 81 11.82 -33.94 -25.70
CA ASN A 81 11.67 -33.13 -24.50
C ASN A 81 11.19 -31.71 -24.84
N PRO A 82 9.92 -31.54 -25.22
CA PRO A 82 9.36 -30.23 -25.59
C PRO A 82 9.22 -29.27 -24.40
N ILE A 83 9.48 -29.73 -23.16
CA ILE A 83 9.19 -28.96 -21.95
C ILE A 83 10.01 -27.67 -21.86
N LEU A 84 11.26 -27.67 -22.33
CA LEU A 84 12.11 -26.48 -22.30
C LEU A 84 11.59 -25.40 -23.25
N PHE A 85 11.13 -25.81 -24.44
CA PHE A 85 10.47 -24.90 -25.37
C PHE A 85 9.18 -24.34 -24.79
N LEU A 86 8.32 -25.22 -24.25
CA LEU A 86 7.06 -24.82 -23.63
C LEU A 86 7.29 -23.89 -22.44
N TRP A 87 8.35 -24.09 -21.66
CA TRP A 87 8.73 -23.21 -20.55
C TRP A 87 9.09 -21.81 -21.05
N ILE A 88 9.92 -21.71 -22.10
CA ILE A 88 10.27 -20.40 -22.69
C ILE A 88 9.03 -19.71 -23.26
N ILE A 89 8.25 -20.41 -24.08
CA ILE A 89 7.08 -19.84 -24.75
C ILE A 89 5.98 -19.45 -23.75
N SER A 90 5.71 -20.27 -22.74
CA SER A 90 4.73 -19.95 -21.71
C SER A 90 5.16 -18.76 -20.86
N GLY A 91 6.43 -18.73 -20.40
CA GLY A 91 6.99 -17.60 -19.68
C GLY A 91 6.91 -16.32 -20.51
N TYR A 92 7.46 -16.34 -21.73
CA TYR A 92 7.43 -15.21 -22.65
C TYR A 92 6.00 -14.72 -22.94
N GLY A 93 5.09 -15.64 -23.26
CA GLY A 93 3.71 -15.36 -23.60
C GLY A 93 2.96 -14.70 -22.45
N ILE A 94 2.99 -15.31 -21.26
CA ILE A 94 2.30 -14.79 -20.07
C ILE A 94 2.80 -13.38 -19.72
N LEU A 95 4.12 -13.16 -19.76
CA LEU A 95 4.73 -11.87 -19.40
C LEU A 95 4.49 -10.80 -20.45
N THR A 96 4.33 -11.19 -21.71
CA THR A 96 3.96 -10.28 -22.80
C THR A 96 2.53 -9.77 -22.66
N LEU A 97 1.66 -10.53 -21.99
CA LEU A 97 0.30 -10.11 -21.66
C LEU A 97 0.22 -9.15 -20.47
N LEU A 98 1.31 -8.97 -19.73
CA LEU A 98 1.37 -7.95 -18.68
C LEU A 98 1.54 -6.57 -19.32
N ARG A 99 0.76 -5.59 -18.86
CA ARG A 99 0.87 -4.19 -19.31
C ARG A 99 2.14 -3.53 -18.79
N ASN A 100 2.54 -3.82 -17.55
CA ASN A 100 3.82 -3.38 -16.98
C ASN A 100 4.97 -4.21 -17.59
N LYS A 101 6.00 -3.53 -18.10
CA LYS A 101 7.14 -4.13 -18.80
C LYS A 101 8.45 -3.90 -18.06
N ASP A 102 8.93 -4.93 -17.38
CA ASP A 102 10.20 -4.87 -16.65
C ASP A 102 11.15 -6.00 -17.05
N ILE A 103 12.44 -5.66 -17.19
CA ILE A 103 13.50 -6.60 -17.55
C ILE A 103 13.59 -7.79 -16.57
N ARG A 104 13.29 -7.58 -15.28
CA ARG A 104 13.27 -8.60 -14.23
C ARG A 104 12.24 -9.68 -14.51
N PHE A 105 11.22 -9.38 -15.32
CA PHE A 105 10.22 -10.37 -15.68
C PHE A 105 10.79 -11.48 -16.56
N THR A 106 11.96 -11.34 -17.20
CA THR A 106 12.54 -12.45 -17.98
C THR A 106 13.09 -13.60 -17.13
N MET A 107 13.38 -13.34 -15.84
CA MET A 107 13.98 -14.30 -14.90
C MET A 107 13.34 -15.70 -14.87
N PRO A 108 12.00 -15.87 -14.91
CA PRO A 108 11.36 -17.19 -14.81
C PRO A 108 11.67 -18.14 -15.96
N PHE A 109 12.05 -17.65 -17.15
CA PHE A 109 12.35 -18.49 -18.32
C PHE A 109 13.84 -18.56 -18.67
N LEU A 110 14.70 -17.73 -18.04
CA LEU A 110 16.16 -17.78 -18.24
C LEU A 110 16.80 -19.15 -17.93
N PRO A 111 16.33 -19.96 -16.96
CA PRO A 111 16.89 -21.30 -16.74
C PRO A 111 16.74 -22.22 -17.96
N ALA A 112 15.57 -22.21 -18.60
CA ALA A 112 15.35 -22.99 -19.83
C ALA A 112 16.23 -22.51 -20.98
N VAL A 113 16.39 -21.19 -21.10
CA VAL A 113 17.34 -20.57 -22.05
C VAL A 113 18.76 -21.08 -21.79
N GLY A 114 19.22 -21.08 -20.54
CA GLY A 114 20.54 -21.57 -20.16
C GLY A 114 20.76 -23.05 -20.50
N LEU A 115 19.77 -23.91 -20.23
CA LEU A 115 19.84 -25.34 -20.56
C LEU A 115 19.93 -25.58 -22.07
N ILE A 116 19.14 -24.85 -22.87
CA ILE A 116 19.22 -24.92 -24.33
C ILE A 116 20.58 -24.41 -24.81
N ALA A 117 21.09 -23.31 -24.24
CA ALA A 117 22.34 -22.68 -24.65
C ALA A 117 23.58 -23.58 -24.52
N ILE A 118 23.58 -24.50 -23.55
CA ILE A 118 24.71 -25.42 -23.33
C ILE A 118 24.41 -26.86 -23.77
N GLY A 119 23.15 -27.19 -24.04
CA GLY A 119 22.70 -28.57 -24.27
C GLY A 119 23.40 -29.28 -25.44
N TRP A 120 23.81 -28.53 -26.46
CA TRP A 120 24.54 -29.04 -27.63
C TRP A 120 25.97 -29.50 -27.31
N LEU A 121 26.57 -29.04 -26.20
CA LEU A 121 27.93 -29.43 -25.80
C LEU A 121 28.04 -30.92 -25.45
N LYS A 122 26.92 -31.59 -25.14
CA LYS A 122 26.87 -33.04 -24.90
C LYS A 122 27.30 -33.86 -26.14
N ASN A 123 27.22 -33.26 -27.33
CA ASN A 123 27.57 -33.90 -28.59
C ASN A 123 29.10 -33.92 -28.84
N PHE A 124 29.88 -33.25 -27.99
CA PHE A 124 31.34 -33.28 -28.04
C PHE A 124 31.91 -34.36 -27.12
N ARG A 125 33.00 -35.00 -27.56
CA ARG A 125 33.69 -36.07 -26.80
C ARG A 125 34.63 -35.53 -25.69
N TRP A 126 34.35 -34.34 -25.17
CA TRP A 126 35.15 -33.76 -24.09
C TRP A 126 34.83 -34.44 -22.76
N LYS A 127 35.82 -34.52 -21.87
CA LYS A 127 35.55 -34.99 -20.51
C LYS A 127 34.59 -34.00 -19.83
N PRO A 128 33.52 -34.46 -19.14
CA PRO A 128 32.50 -33.56 -18.58
C PRO A 128 33.06 -32.45 -17.68
N TRP A 129 34.14 -32.71 -16.94
CA TRP A 129 34.80 -31.72 -16.10
C TRP A 129 35.49 -30.59 -16.90
N VAL A 130 35.99 -30.86 -18.11
CA VAL A 130 36.59 -29.84 -18.99
C VAL A 130 35.50 -28.88 -19.46
N THR A 131 34.37 -29.42 -19.91
CA THR A 131 33.20 -28.63 -20.29
C THR A 131 32.68 -27.81 -19.09
N GLY A 132 32.60 -28.43 -17.91
CA GLY A 132 32.22 -27.76 -16.67
C GLY A 132 33.13 -26.59 -16.31
N LEU A 133 34.45 -26.79 -16.29
CA LEU A 133 35.43 -25.74 -16.02
C LEU A 133 35.37 -24.61 -17.07
N GLY A 134 35.21 -24.96 -18.35
CA GLY A 134 35.05 -23.99 -19.42
C GLY A 134 33.83 -23.10 -19.23
N LEU A 135 32.68 -23.69 -18.88
CA LEU A 135 31.44 -22.95 -18.60
C LEU A 135 31.56 -22.07 -17.35
N ILE A 136 32.22 -22.55 -16.29
CA ILE A 136 32.50 -21.75 -15.08
C ILE A 136 33.39 -20.56 -15.45
N GLY A 137 34.48 -20.80 -16.20
CA GLY A 137 35.37 -19.73 -16.65
C GLY A 137 34.65 -18.68 -17.51
N LEU A 138 33.76 -19.12 -18.40
CA LEU A 138 32.93 -18.23 -19.23
C LEU A 138 31.92 -17.44 -18.40
N GLY A 139 31.31 -18.07 -17.39
CA GLY A 139 30.43 -17.43 -16.43
C GLY A 139 31.16 -16.35 -15.63
N LEU A 140 32.31 -16.70 -15.06
CA LEU A 140 33.16 -15.75 -14.34
C LEU A 140 33.62 -14.60 -15.23
N TYR A 141 34.03 -14.87 -16.47
CA TYR A 141 34.36 -13.84 -17.45
C TYR A 141 33.19 -12.88 -17.66
N THR A 142 31.97 -13.39 -17.83
CA THR A 142 30.77 -12.57 -18.03
C THR A 142 30.47 -11.69 -16.81
N VAL A 143 30.55 -12.27 -15.61
CA VAL A 143 30.35 -11.55 -14.34
C VAL A 143 31.39 -10.45 -14.17
N ILE A 144 32.68 -10.76 -14.36
CA ILE A 144 33.77 -9.79 -14.25
C ILE A 144 33.60 -8.67 -15.26
N ASN A 145 33.33 -8.97 -16.54
CA ASN A 145 33.09 -7.94 -17.55
C ASN A 145 31.89 -7.07 -17.22
N THR A 146 30.83 -7.64 -16.64
CA THR A 146 29.68 -6.87 -16.19
C THR A 146 30.05 -5.89 -15.07
N PHE A 147 30.81 -6.35 -14.06
CA PHE A 147 31.31 -5.48 -12.99
C PHE A 147 32.32 -4.42 -13.48
N LEU A 148 33.09 -4.71 -14.53
CA LEU A 148 34.00 -3.75 -15.13
C LEU A 148 33.26 -2.72 -16.00
N ALA A 149 32.22 -3.14 -16.73
CA ALA A 149 31.39 -2.27 -17.56
C ALA A 149 30.44 -1.39 -16.71
N PHE A 150 29.98 -1.92 -15.58
CA PHE A 150 29.15 -1.22 -14.60
C PHE A 150 29.85 -1.26 -13.24
N PRO A 151 30.94 -0.48 -13.07
CA PRO A 151 31.64 -0.44 -11.80
C PRO A 151 30.68 0.02 -10.70
N PRO A 152 30.83 -0.49 -9.46
CA PRO A 152 30.07 0.01 -8.33
C PRO A 152 30.13 1.53 -8.29
N GLN A 153 28.98 2.18 -8.14
CA GLN A 153 28.93 3.63 -8.05
C GLN A 153 29.79 4.07 -6.86
N ARG A 154 30.83 4.86 -7.13
CA ARG A 154 31.75 5.37 -6.11
C ARG A 154 31.23 6.61 -5.40
N GLU A 155 30.16 7.19 -5.94
CA GLU A 155 29.51 8.38 -5.41
C GLU A 155 28.87 8.07 -4.06
N ALA A 156 29.26 8.83 -3.04
CA ALA A 156 28.69 8.70 -1.71
C ALA A 156 27.36 9.46 -1.65
N TRP A 157 26.26 8.73 -1.83
CA TRP A 157 24.92 9.25 -1.56
C TRP A 157 24.68 9.22 -0.04
N PRO A 158 24.32 10.36 0.62
CA PRO A 158 24.29 10.50 2.08
C PRO A 158 23.03 9.88 2.70
N LEU A 159 22.62 8.69 2.22
CA LEU A 159 21.43 7.98 2.68
C LEU A 159 21.58 7.52 4.14
N LYS A 160 22.75 6.99 4.49
CA LYS A 160 23.07 6.60 5.88
C LYS A 160 23.08 7.81 6.79
N ASP A 161 23.77 8.88 6.41
CA ASP A 161 23.85 10.12 7.20
C ASP A 161 22.45 10.74 7.41
N ALA A 162 21.60 10.72 6.39
CA ALA A 162 20.21 11.17 6.48
C ALA A 162 19.39 10.32 7.47
N PHE A 163 19.56 9.01 7.43
CA PHE A 163 18.91 8.08 8.34
C PHE A 163 19.40 8.24 9.78
N GLU A 164 20.72 8.33 10.00
CA GLU A 164 21.33 8.60 11.31
C GLU A 164 20.85 9.94 11.87
N PHE A 165 20.76 10.98 11.04
CA PHE A 165 20.17 12.26 11.45
C PHE A 165 18.76 12.06 11.99
N ILE A 166 17.88 11.36 11.27
CA ILE A 166 16.50 11.09 11.71
C ILE A 166 16.47 10.37 13.06
N GLN A 167 17.36 9.40 13.29
CA GLN A 167 17.43 8.67 14.56
C GLN A 167 17.74 9.57 15.76
N THR A 168 18.49 10.64 15.56
CA THR A 168 18.83 11.61 16.63
C THR A 168 17.69 12.58 16.96
N GLN A 169 16.68 12.67 16.10
CA GLN A 169 15.59 13.63 16.26
C GLN A 169 14.46 13.07 17.12
N LYS A 170 13.79 13.96 17.84
CA LYS A 170 12.59 13.60 18.60
C LYS A 170 11.44 13.27 17.63
N SER A 171 10.79 12.13 17.86
CA SER A 171 9.55 11.74 17.21
C SER A 171 8.39 11.88 18.19
N TYR A 172 7.20 12.19 17.68
CA TYR A 172 5.96 12.15 18.46
C TYR A 172 5.16 10.86 18.23
N HIS A 173 5.57 10.03 17.27
CA HIS A 173 5.04 8.68 17.09
C HIS A 173 6.02 7.65 17.68
N PRO A 174 5.52 6.54 18.26
CA PRO A 174 6.37 5.43 18.72
C PRO A 174 7.26 4.87 17.61
N ARG A 175 6.74 4.87 16.38
CA ARG A 175 7.46 4.59 15.15
C ARG A 175 7.56 5.89 14.36
N PRO A 176 8.75 6.51 14.24
CA PRO A 176 8.89 7.76 13.52
C PRO A 176 8.43 7.62 12.08
N ARG A 177 7.74 8.66 11.60
CA ARG A 177 7.15 8.65 10.25
C ARG A 177 7.89 9.55 9.32
N VAL A 178 8.58 8.94 8.36
CA VAL A 178 9.42 9.63 7.39
C VAL A 178 8.75 9.58 6.04
N ARG A 179 8.53 10.75 5.45
CA ARG A 179 8.20 10.86 4.03
C ARG A 179 9.45 11.12 3.24
N VAL A 180 9.76 10.20 2.34
CA VAL A 180 10.87 10.34 1.41
C VAL A 180 10.26 10.68 0.06
N ILE A 181 10.38 11.95 -0.33
CA ILE A 181 9.88 12.44 -1.61
C ILE A 181 10.75 11.99 -2.78
N PRO A 182 12.09 12.03 -2.72
CA PRO A 182 12.91 11.59 -3.85
C PRO A 182 12.68 10.10 -4.19
N ASP A 183 12.59 9.80 -5.48
CA ASP A 183 12.46 8.46 -6.04
C ASP A 183 13.53 8.23 -7.11
N LEU A 184 14.80 8.27 -6.66
CA LEU A 184 15.98 7.98 -7.47
C LEU A 184 16.51 6.58 -7.15
N ALA A 185 17.15 5.94 -8.13
CA ALA A 185 17.74 4.61 -7.91
C ALA A 185 18.68 4.58 -6.69
N GLN A 186 19.45 5.65 -6.49
CA GLN A 186 20.43 5.81 -5.40
C GLN A 186 19.85 6.39 -4.10
N PHE A 187 18.74 7.12 -4.17
CA PHE A 187 18.18 7.84 -3.02
C PHE A 187 16.64 7.82 -3.10
N GLN A 188 16.05 6.86 -2.40
CA GLN A 188 14.62 6.56 -2.41
C GLN A 188 14.20 5.91 -1.08
N ARG A 189 12.88 5.81 -0.86
CA ARG A 189 12.30 5.26 0.37
C ARG A 189 12.88 3.90 0.79
N HIS A 190 13.15 3.03 -0.18
CA HIS A 190 13.60 1.66 0.06
C HIS A 190 14.99 1.61 0.70
N GLY A 191 15.81 2.64 0.47
CA GLY A 191 17.09 2.80 1.15
C GLY A 191 16.92 3.06 2.66
N PHE A 192 15.96 3.90 3.05
CA PHE A 192 15.65 4.16 4.46
C PHE A 192 15.04 2.91 5.12
N GLU A 193 14.14 2.21 4.43
CA GLU A 193 13.58 0.93 4.89
C GLU A 193 14.68 -0.12 5.12
N TYR A 194 15.67 -0.19 4.23
CA TYR A 194 16.82 -1.09 4.37
C TYR A 194 17.63 -0.79 5.63
N TYR A 195 18.00 0.48 5.87
CA TYR A 195 18.74 0.86 7.09
C TYR A 195 17.91 0.66 8.36
N ALA A 196 16.61 0.93 8.32
CA ALA A 196 15.70 0.65 9.43
C ALA A 196 15.70 -0.83 9.82
N VAL A 197 15.67 -1.74 8.84
CA VAL A 197 15.77 -3.18 9.09
C VAL A 197 17.17 -3.57 9.58
N LEU A 198 18.22 -3.08 8.93
CA LEU A 198 19.61 -3.39 9.26
C LEU A 198 19.95 -3.00 10.70
N GLU A 199 19.50 -1.83 11.14
CA GLU A 199 19.78 -1.28 12.47
C GLU A 199 18.67 -1.58 13.49
N ARG A 200 17.63 -2.34 13.11
CA ARG A 200 16.47 -2.67 13.95
C ARG A 200 15.77 -1.43 14.52
N TYR A 201 15.78 -0.34 13.76
CA TYR A 201 15.11 0.91 14.13
C TYR A 201 13.65 0.88 13.65
N PRO A 202 12.66 1.13 14.52
CA PRO A 202 11.26 1.01 14.17
C PRO A 202 10.77 2.23 13.37
N LEU A 203 11.13 2.31 12.08
CA LEU A 203 10.80 3.41 11.17
C LEU A 203 9.64 3.07 10.25
N ASP A 204 8.73 4.03 10.03
CA ASP A 204 7.71 3.94 9.01
C ASP A 204 8.02 4.93 7.88
N VAL A 205 8.30 4.41 6.68
CA VAL A 205 8.69 5.21 5.52
C VAL A 205 7.60 5.20 4.45
N THR A 206 7.22 6.37 3.93
CA THR A 206 6.15 6.47 2.93
C THR A 206 6.40 7.53 1.84
N THR A 207 5.61 7.48 0.75
CA THR A 207 5.66 8.39 -0.41
C THR A 207 4.32 9.11 -0.69
N TRP A 208 3.38 9.15 0.26
CA TRP A 208 1.98 9.58 0.01
C TRP A 208 1.81 11.01 -0.54
N VAL A 209 0.78 11.18 -1.38
CA VAL A 209 0.58 12.28 -2.36
C VAL A 209 -0.22 13.51 -1.86
N ARG A 210 -0.28 13.80 -0.56
CA ARG A 210 -1.02 14.98 -0.03
C ARG A 210 -0.21 15.66 1.08
N PHE A 211 -0.40 16.96 1.37
CA PHE A 211 0.33 17.71 2.44
C PHE A 211 0.52 16.84 3.70
N PRO A 212 1.66 16.90 4.42
CA PRO A 212 2.15 15.80 5.26
C PRO A 212 1.34 15.60 6.55
N THR A 213 0.12 15.11 6.40
CA THR A 213 -0.63 14.50 7.49
C THR A 213 0.12 13.24 7.93
N PHE A 214 0.13 13.00 9.23
CA PHE A 214 0.75 11.85 9.88
C PHE A 214 2.26 11.70 9.59
N THR A 215 3.00 12.81 9.58
CA THR A 215 4.43 12.82 9.21
C THR A 215 5.27 13.54 10.26
N ASP A 216 6.39 12.95 10.68
CA ASP A 216 7.39 13.58 11.56
C ASP A 216 8.53 14.21 10.77
N PHE A 217 8.95 13.55 9.69
CA PHE A 217 10.09 13.97 8.87
C PHE A 217 9.70 14.01 7.40
N VAL A 218 10.12 15.05 6.70
CA VAL A 218 9.98 15.17 5.25
C VAL A 218 11.38 15.29 4.65
N VAL A 219 11.75 14.32 3.83
CA VAL A 219 12.99 14.30 3.06
C VAL A 219 12.67 14.74 1.65
N THR A 220 13.33 15.79 1.19
CA THR A 220 13.20 16.34 -0.17
C THR A 220 14.57 16.48 -0.81
N LYS A 221 14.63 16.74 -2.12
CA LYS A 221 15.84 17.26 -2.77
C LYS A 221 15.54 18.50 -3.59
N THR A 222 16.56 19.24 -3.99
CA THR A 222 16.40 20.28 -5.01
C THR A 222 16.39 19.67 -6.42
N GLY A 223 15.78 20.36 -7.38
CA GLY A 223 15.71 19.90 -8.77
C GLY A 223 14.81 18.67 -8.95
N ASP A 224 15.25 17.77 -9.83
CA ASP A 224 14.50 16.57 -10.23
C ASP A 224 14.28 15.62 -9.05
N GLN A 225 13.02 15.24 -8.75
CA GLN A 225 12.72 14.29 -7.69
C GLN A 225 12.79 12.82 -8.14
N GLY A 226 13.03 12.56 -9.43
CA GLY A 226 12.96 11.22 -10.00
C GLY A 226 11.65 10.95 -10.75
N PHE A 227 11.45 9.70 -11.14
CA PHE A 227 10.47 9.33 -12.18
C PHE A 227 9.02 9.26 -11.70
N ALA A 228 8.78 9.08 -10.39
CA ALA A 228 7.42 8.97 -9.89
C ALA A 228 6.65 10.29 -9.98
N HIS A 229 5.40 10.21 -10.45
CA HIS A 229 4.46 11.33 -10.51
C HIS A 229 4.17 11.94 -9.13
N ASP A 230 4.10 11.10 -8.11
CA ASP A 230 3.71 11.48 -6.75
C ASP A 230 4.68 12.49 -6.10
N PRO A 231 6.01 12.28 -6.15
CA PRO A 231 7.00 13.27 -5.74
C PRO A 231 6.82 14.67 -6.33
N VAL A 232 6.50 14.76 -7.63
CA VAL A 232 6.31 16.03 -8.34
C VAL A 232 5.10 16.80 -7.80
N GLU A 233 3.97 16.12 -7.55
CA GLU A 233 2.77 16.75 -7.00
C GLU A 233 2.94 17.21 -5.54
N VAL A 234 3.67 16.45 -4.72
CA VAL A 234 3.98 16.89 -3.35
C VAL A 234 4.86 18.13 -3.36
N MET A 235 5.89 18.17 -4.22
CA MET A 235 6.72 19.37 -4.36
C MET A 235 5.94 20.59 -4.85
N LYS A 236 5.01 20.42 -5.81
CA LYS A 236 4.10 21.51 -6.21
C LYS A 236 3.26 22.02 -5.04
N THR A 237 2.81 21.13 -4.15
CA THR A 237 2.03 21.50 -2.97
C THR A 237 2.87 22.32 -1.99
N ILE A 238 4.11 21.89 -1.71
CA ILE A 238 5.06 22.62 -0.86
C ILE A 238 5.38 24.00 -1.47
N GLN A 239 5.60 24.06 -2.79
CA GLN A 239 5.91 25.31 -3.49
C GLN A 239 4.74 26.30 -3.55
N ARG A 240 3.49 25.84 -3.44
CA ARG A 240 2.30 26.70 -3.42
C ARG A 240 2.09 27.42 -2.10
N ASP A 241 2.53 26.84 -0.98
CA ASP A 241 2.40 27.43 0.36
C ASP A 241 3.69 27.17 1.18
N PRO A 242 4.86 27.72 0.76
CA PRO A 242 6.14 27.45 1.41
C PRO A 242 6.15 27.89 2.87
N GLU A 243 5.55 29.04 3.17
CA GLU A 243 5.44 29.57 4.53
C GLU A 243 4.58 28.65 5.41
N GLY A 244 3.44 28.17 4.90
CA GLY A 244 2.59 27.22 5.62
C GLY A 244 3.28 25.88 5.86
N PHE A 245 4.10 25.41 4.91
CA PHE A 245 4.93 24.23 5.09
C PHE A 245 6.01 24.46 6.15
N GLU A 246 6.78 25.54 6.05
CA GLU A 246 7.86 25.87 6.99
C GLU A 246 7.35 26.24 8.38
N ALA A 247 6.10 26.64 8.52
CA ALA A 247 5.46 26.86 9.81
C ALA A 247 5.23 25.55 10.59
N VAL A 248 5.13 24.42 9.89
CA VAL A 248 4.94 23.07 10.47
C VAL A 248 6.23 22.26 10.47
N PHE A 249 7.01 22.34 9.39
CA PHE A 249 8.20 21.53 9.15
C PHE A 249 9.43 22.44 8.97
N LYS A 250 10.35 22.39 9.93
CA LYS A 250 11.58 23.19 9.88
C LYS A 250 12.71 22.40 9.25
N LYS A 251 13.41 22.99 8.28
CA LYS A 251 14.65 22.41 7.75
C LYS A 251 15.69 22.37 8.87
N LYS A 252 16.24 21.19 9.14
CA LYS A 252 17.26 21.00 10.19
C LYS A 252 18.54 20.34 9.66
N TRP A 253 18.50 19.77 8.46
CA TRP A 253 19.64 19.10 7.87
C TRP A 253 19.60 19.23 6.35
N GLU A 254 20.76 19.41 5.74
CA GLU A 254 20.94 19.38 4.29
C GLU A 254 22.35 18.92 3.92
N ARG A 255 22.47 18.27 2.76
CA ARG A 255 23.75 17.84 2.18
C ARG A 255 23.73 17.94 0.67
N PRO A 256 24.87 18.23 0.02
CA PRO A 256 24.98 18.11 -1.43
C PRO A 256 24.84 16.65 -1.86
N LEU A 257 24.24 16.44 -3.02
CA LEU A 257 24.15 15.17 -3.71
C LEU A 257 25.13 15.12 -4.89
N PRO A 258 25.56 13.92 -5.33
CA PRO A 258 26.49 13.77 -6.45
C PRO A 258 26.00 14.36 -7.79
N ASP A 259 24.68 14.46 -7.98
CA ASP A 259 24.07 15.08 -9.16
C ASP A 259 24.04 16.63 -9.11
N GLY A 260 24.67 17.25 -8.10
CA GLY A 260 24.69 18.69 -7.88
C GLY A 260 23.45 19.25 -7.18
N SER A 261 22.44 18.42 -6.91
CA SER A 261 21.30 18.82 -6.09
C SER A 261 21.64 18.80 -4.59
N ILE A 262 20.68 19.21 -3.76
CA ILE A 262 20.83 19.24 -2.30
C ILE A 262 19.68 18.43 -1.73
N VAL A 263 19.99 17.41 -0.92
CA VAL A 263 18.99 16.73 -0.09
C VAL A 263 18.72 17.56 1.16
N GLN A 264 17.46 17.64 1.57
CA GLN A 264 17.00 18.42 2.71
C GLN A 264 16.10 17.55 3.58
N ILE A 265 16.28 17.64 4.90
CA ILE A 265 15.40 17.00 5.88
C ILE A 265 14.74 18.08 6.71
N TYR A 266 13.41 18.05 6.66
CA TYR A 266 12.55 18.88 7.47
C TYR A 266 11.98 18.06 8.62
N VAL A 267 12.06 18.61 9.82
CA VAL A 267 11.57 18.01 11.06
C VAL A 267 10.29 18.73 11.47
N ARG A 268 9.28 18.00 11.89
CA ARG A 268 8.06 18.58 12.46
C ARG A 268 8.39 19.35 13.73
N ASP A 269 8.23 20.67 13.65
CA ASP A 269 8.59 21.63 14.67
C ASP A 269 7.66 22.85 14.53
N ILE A 270 6.45 22.71 15.06
CA ILE A 270 5.36 23.67 14.87
C ILE A 270 5.57 24.86 15.80
N THR A 271 5.82 26.02 15.21
CA THR A 271 5.94 27.27 15.96
C THR A 271 4.56 27.66 16.53
N PRO A 272 4.44 27.98 17.84
CA PRO A 272 3.17 28.44 18.40
C PRO A 272 2.67 29.71 17.72
N VAL A 273 1.38 29.77 17.42
CA VAL A 273 0.76 30.96 16.83
C VAL A 273 0.62 32.08 17.86
N SER A 274 0.79 33.33 17.41
CA SER A 274 0.68 34.54 18.25
C SER A 274 -0.61 35.31 17.95
N GLY A 275 -0.97 36.26 18.83
CA GLY A 275 -2.13 37.13 18.63
C GLY A 275 -3.49 36.52 18.96
N ILE A 276 -3.52 35.34 19.58
CA ILE A 276 -4.74 34.68 20.05
C ILE A 276 -4.49 34.01 21.42
N THR A 277 -5.50 33.99 22.28
CA THR A 277 -5.42 33.26 23.55
C THR A 277 -5.67 31.76 23.34
N PRO A 278 -5.11 30.87 24.19
CA PRO A 278 -5.37 29.43 24.10
C PRO A 278 -6.87 29.08 24.12
N ALA A 279 -7.65 29.76 24.97
CA ALA A 279 -9.10 29.57 25.03
C ALA A 279 -9.81 29.94 23.71
N ALA A 280 -9.46 31.09 23.11
CA ALA A 280 -10.03 31.48 21.82
C ALA A 280 -9.59 30.55 20.68
N PHE A 281 -8.37 30.01 20.76
CA PHE A 281 -7.90 28.99 19.81
C PHE A 281 -8.74 27.71 19.91
N ILE A 282 -9.02 27.22 21.12
CA ILE A 282 -9.87 26.04 21.36
C ILE A 282 -11.27 26.24 20.77
N GLU A 283 -11.88 27.42 20.93
CA GLU A 283 -13.21 27.68 20.35
C GLU A 283 -13.19 27.69 18.82
N ARG A 284 -12.16 28.28 18.20
CA ARG A 284 -11.96 28.20 16.74
C ARG A 284 -11.76 26.76 16.29
N PHE A 285 -10.97 25.98 17.03
CA PHE A 285 -10.75 24.56 16.77
C PHE A 285 -12.06 23.77 16.81
N LYS A 286 -12.87 23.95 17.87
CA LYS A 286 -14.18 23.29 18.00
C LYS A 286 -15.08 23.62 16.81
N SER A 287 -15.16 24.90 16.44
CA SER A 287 -15.97 25.34 15.30
C SER A 287 -15.51 24.70 13.98
N ALA A 288 -14.20 24.65 13.72
CA ALA A 288 -13.65 24.00 12.53
C ALA A 288 -13.86 22.48 12.53
N LEU A 289 -13.71 21.82 13.69
CA LEU A 289 -14.00 20.39 13.84
C LEU A 289 -15.47 20.09 13.58
N MET A 290 -16.39 20.90 14.11
CA MET A 290 -17.82 20.79 13.82
C MET A 290 -18.11 20.97 12.32
N GLY A 291 -17.51 22.00 11.69
CA GLY A 291 -17.65 22.23 10.25
C GLY A 291 -17.12 21.08 9.41
N TYR A 292 -15.99 20.48 9.80
CA TYR A 292 -15.41 19.31 9.14
C TYR A 292 -16.29 18.08 9.30
N LEU A 293 -16.74 17.77 10.52
CA LEU A 293 -17.61 16.62 10.77
C LEU A 293 -18.98 16.81 10.10
N GLY A 294 -19.53 18.02 10.05
CA GLY A 294 -20.79 18.35 9.38
C GLY A 294 -20.81 18.06 7.86
N GLN A 295 -19.64 17.86 7.25
CA GLN A 295 -19.56 17.38 5.86
C GLN A 295 -20.10 15.94 5.73
N TYR A 296 -19.87 15.10 6.74
CA TYR A 296 -20.20 13.67 6.75
C TYR A 296 -21.36 13.33 7.71
N VAL A 297 -21.58 14.16 8.72
CA VAL A 297 -22.56 13.93 9.78
C VAL A 297 -23.73 14.91 9.62
N LYS A 298 -24.94 14.39 9.45
CA LYS A 298 -26.18 15.17 9.27
C LYS A 298 -27.12 14.96 10.45
N ASP A 299 -27.90 15.99 10.76
CA ASP A 299 -28.93 16.03 11.80
C ASP A 299 -28.48 15.50 13.18
N PRO A 300 -27.29 15.91 13.70
CA PRO A 300 -26.80 15.36 14.96
C PRO A 300 -27.67 15.78 16.15
N GLN A 301 -27.91 14.84 17.06
CA GLN A 301 -28.58 15.06 18.35
C GLN A 301 -27.57 14.92 19.49
N GLY A 302 -27.72 15.74 20.55
CA GLY A 302 -26.90 15.61 21.76
C GLY A 302 -25.40 15.89 21.55
N TRP A 303 -25.06 16.79 20.63
CA TRP A 303 -23.66 17.07 20.27
C TRP A 303 -22.85 17.63 21.45
N ALA A 304 -21.72 16.99 21.78
CA ALA A 304 -20.75 17.49 22.75
C ALA A 304 -19.32 17.35 22.22
N ILE A 305 -18.47 18.34 22.49
CA ILE A 305 -17.03 18.29 22.23
C ILE A 305 -16.28 18.66 23.50
N HIS A 306 -15.35 17.81 23.91
CA HIS A 306 -14.43 18.07 24.99
C HIS A 306 -12.99 18.14 24.47
N VAL A 307 -12.24 19.14 24.93
CA VAL A 307 -10.85 19.37 24.54
C VAL A 307 -10.01 19.47 25.81
N GLU A 308 -9.04 18.57 25.96
CA GLU A 308 -8.07 18.56 27.05
C GLU A 308 -6.72 19.07 26.52
N PRO A 309 -6.30 20.30 26.88
CA PRO A 309 -5.01 20.85 26.47
C PRO A 309 -3.84 20.19 27.23
N ILE A 310 -2.64 20.21 26.62
CA ILE A 310 -1.40 19.80 27.30
C ILE A 310 -0.85 20.98 28.11
N SER A 311 -0.67 22.11 27.44
CA SER A 311 -0.22 23.40 27.97
C SER A 311 -0.73 24.52 27.05
N ASP A 312 -0.61 25.78 27.47
CA ASP A 312 -0.98 26.93 26.63
C ASP A 312 -0.12 26.99 25.36
N GLN A 313 1.17 26.72 25.49
CA GLN A 313 2.11 26.74 24.35
C GLN A 313 1.80 25.59 23.36
N ASP A 314 1.55 24.38 23.86
CA ASP A 314 1.14 23.24 23.01
C ASP A 314 -0.18 23.53 22.30
N THR A 315 -1.14 24.15 22.99
CA THR A 315 -2.43 24.53 22.42
C THR A 315 -2.25 25.49 21.25
N LEU A 316 -1.38 26.49 21.40
CA LEU A 316 -1.05 27.45 20.32
C LEU A 316 -0.21 26.81 19.20
N SER A 317 0.49 25.70 19.45
CA SER A 317 1.08 24.85 18.41
C SER A 317 0.08 23.86 17.79
N GLY A 318 -1.21 23.91 18.19
CA GLY A 318 -2.26 23.02 17.67
C GLY A 318 -2.25 21.61 18.25
N ARG A 319 -1.60 21.39 19.41
CA ARG A 319 -1.46 20.08 20.04
C ARG A 319 -2.34 19.96 21.29
N PHE A 320 -3.06 18.85 21.38
CA PHE A 320 -4.01 18.54 22.44
C PHE A 320 -3.73 17.17 23.03
N ARG A 321 -3.93 17.01 24.35
CA ARG A 321 -3.76 15.71 25.01
C ARG A 321 -4.85 14.75 24.58
N ARG A 322 -6.09 15.25 24.58
CA ARG A 322 -7.28 14.48 24.24
C ARG A 322 -8.33 15.40 23.64
N VAL A 323 -8.97 14.95 22.57
CA VAL A 323 -10.17 15.58 22.00
C VAL A 323 -11.22 14.50 21.85
N SER A 324 -12.40 14.70 22.44
CA SER A 324 -13.52 13.77 22.27
C SER A 324 -14.74 14.50 21.73
N PHE A 325 -15.50 13.80 20.91
CA PHE A 325 -16.82 14.24 20.49
C PHE A 325 -17.83 13.10 20.60
N SER A 326 -19.06 13.43 20.95
CA SER A 326 -20.16 12.48 21.11
C SER A 326 -21.49 13.06 20.65
N MET A 327 -22.39 12.18 20.23
CA MET A 327 -23.74 12.45 19.77
C MET A 327 -24.65 11.28 20.15
N ASP A 328 -25.88 11.57 20.55
CA ASP A 328 -26.88 10.54 20.86
C ASP A 328 -27.30 9.80 19.58
N SER A 329 -27.44 10.54 18.48
CA SER A 329 -27.69 9.97 17.15
C SER A 329 -27.31 10.95 16.05
N ALA A 330 -26.93 10.42 14.89
CA ALA A 330 -26.71 11.21 13.69
C ALA A 330 -26.78 10.35 12.44
N ARG A 331 -27.00 10.99 11.29
CA ARG A 331 -26.89 10.37 9.96
C ARG A 331 -25.46 10.51 9.45
N VAL A 332 -24.78 9.40 9.16
CA VAL A 332 -23.39 9.37 8.70
C VAL A 332 -23.32 8.98 7.23
N GLU A 333 -22.67 9.82 6.42
CA GLU A 333 -22.48 9.63 4.99
C GLU A 333 -21.07 9.12 4.69
N SER A 334 -20.95 8.18 3.74
CA SER A 334 -19.64 7.70 3.27
C SER A 334 -18.92 8.72 2.38
N LYS A 335 -19.67 9.67 1.79
CA LYS A 335 -19.19 10.77 0.97
C LYS A 335 -20.05 12.01 1.23
N PRO A 336 -19.49 13.22 1.18
CA PRO A 336 -20.23 14.46 1.40
C PRO A 336 -21.02 14.87 0.13
N ASP A 337 -21.74 13.94 -0.48
CA ASP A 337 -22.57 14.19 -1.68
C ASP A 337 -24.07 14.09 -1.38
N GLY A 338 -24.46 13.81 -0.12
CA GLY A 338 -25.84 13.79 0.34
C GLY A 338 -26.68 12.66 -0.24
N ARG A 339 -26.07 11.71 -0.97
CA ARG A 339 -26.83 10.68 -1.69
C ARG A 339 -27.35 9.59 -0.77
N GLN A 340 -26.63 9.31 0.32
CA GLN A 340 -26.97 8.21 1.20
C GLN A 340 -26.29 8.32 2.56
N SER A 341 -27.08 8.13 3.61
CA SER A 341 -26.63 8.22 5.00
C SER A 341 -27.13 7.03 5.82
N LEU A 342 -26.29 6.50 6.70
CA LEU A 342 -26.66 5.51 7.70
C LEU A 342 -27.01 6.21 9.01
N MET A 343 -28.13 5.85 9.64
CA MET A 343 -28.42 6.31 10.99
C MET A 343 -27.52 5.55 11.98
N VAL A 344 -26.80 6.30 12.81
CA VAL A 344 -25.88 5.78 13.83
C VAL A 344 -26.27 6.39 15.17
N ARG A 345 -26.30 5.56 16.22
CA ARG A 345 -26.67 5.93 17.59
C ARG A 345 -25.45 5.86 18.50
N ASP A 346 -25.47 6.60 19.61
CA ASP A 346 -24.38 6.67 20.58
C ASP A 346 -23.02 6.86 19.88
N LEU A 347 -22.96 7.76 18.92
CA LEU A 347 -21.79 7.97 18.06
C LEU A 347 -20.80 8.88 18.77
N GLY A 348 -19.54 8.45 18.84
CA GLY A 348 -18.47 9.36 19.18
C GLY A 348 -17.09 8.77 18.96
N MET A 349 -16.10 9.58 19.29
CA MET A 349 -14.70 9.26 19.08
C MET A 349 -13.85 10.04 20.07
N GLU A 350 -12.91 9.36 20.71
CA GLU A 350 -11.83 9.98 21.45
C GLU A 350 -10.55 9.94 20.61
N LEU A 351 -9.84 11.08 20.57
CA LEU A 351 -8.62 11.31 19.82
C LEU A 351 -7.51 11.65 20.82
N SER A 352 -6.50 10.80 20.92
CA SER A 352 -5.38 10.95 21.86
C SER A 352 -4.12 11.50 21.17
N ASP A 353 -3.47 12.49 21.79
CA ASP A 353 -2.31 13.23 21.27
C ASP A 353 -2.54 13.75 19.83
N LEU A 354 -3.62 14.53 19.67
CA LEU A 354 -3.99 15.13 18.40
C LEU A 354 -3.15 16.39 18.15
N THR A 355 -2.53 16.47 16.97
CA THR A 355 -1.93 17.69 16.45
C THR A 355 -2.65 18.11 15.17
N VAL A 356 -3.15 19.34 15.15
CA VAL A 356 -3.72 19.97 13.96
C VAL A 356 -2.83 21.09 13.44
N ASN A 357 -3.03 21.51 12.21
CA ASN A 357 -2.34 22.64 11.63
C ASN A 357 -2.92 23.97 12.16
N PRO A 358 -2.23 24.69 13.08
CA PRO A 358 -2.80 25.89 13.68
C PRO A 358 -2.88 27.04 12.66
N TYR A 359 -2.02 27.05 11.63
CA TYR A 359 -1.98 28.09 10.62
C TYR A 359 -3.16 27.97 9.64
N LYS A 360 -3.46 26.75 9.16
CA LYS A 360 -4.65 26.49 8.33
C LYS A 360 -5.94 26.75 9.09
N LEU A 361 -5.97 26.41 10.38
CA LEU A 361 -7.11 26.69 11.24
C LEU A 361 -7.38 28.20 11.34
N LEU A 362 -6.35 29.00 11.61
CA LEU A 362 -6.52 30.44 11.82
C LEU A 362 -6.73 31.24 10.53
N ARG A 363 -6.03 30.89 9.44
CA ARG A 363 -6.10 31.60 8.16
C ARG A 363 -7.34 31.22 7.37
N ASP A 364 -7.61 29.92 7.27
CA ASP A 364 -8.58 29.37 6.32
C ASP A 364 -9.83 28.80 7.03
N GLY A 365 -9.84 28.72 8.37
CA GLY A 365 -10.90 28.05 9.14
C GLY A 365 -10.93 26.54 8.96
N GLN A 366 -9.88 25.96 8.39
CA GLN A 366 -9.85 24.55 7.98
C GLN A 366 -9.27 23.65 9.07
N PHE A 367 -9.95 22.54 9.32
CA PHE A 367 -9.45 21.47 10.17
C PHE A 367 -8.54 20.54 9.34
N GLU A 368 -7.25 20.50 9.69
CA GLU A 368 -6.26 19.62 9.07
C GLU A 368 -5.43 18.91 10.14
N ILE A 369 -5.43 17.58 10.13
CA ILE A 369 -4.69 16.75 11.10
C ILE A 369 -3.24 16.60 10.64
N ILE A 370 -2.30 17.02 11.48
CA ILE A 370 -0.86 16.79 11.28
C ILE A 370 -0.44 15.46 11.89
N SER A 371 -0.93 15.11 13.08
CA SER A 371 -0.71 13.78 13.66
C SER A 371 -1.82 13.40 14.62
N LEU A 372 -1.96 12.11 14.84
CA LEU A 372 -2.85 11.54 15.84
C LEU A 372 -2.24 10.20 16.25
N LEU A 373 -2.05 10.01 17.55
CA LEU A 373 -1.46 8.79 18.08
C LEU A 373 -2.47 7.65 18.04
N GLU A 374 -3.65 7.89 18.62
CA GLU A 374 -4.67 6.88 18.83
C GLU A 374 -6.08 7.46 18.69
N ALA A 375 -6.99 6.67 18.12
CA ALA A 375 -8.40 6.98 17.96
C ALA A 375 -9.28 5.86 18.49
N THR A 376 -10.27 6.23 19.30
CA THR A 376 -11.11 5.30 20.04
C THR A 376 -12.58 5.56 19.69
N PRO A 377 -13.11 4.89 18.66
CA PRO A 377 -14.49 5.09 18.23
C PRO A 377 -15.48 4.35 19.13
N HIS A 378 -16.67 4.92 19.29
CA HIS A 378 -17.82 4.21 19.85
C HIS A 378 -19.05 4.51 19.01
N PHE A 379 -19.85 3.49 18.72
CA PHE A 379 -21.12 3.64 18.03
C PHE A 379 -22.01 2.41 18.15
N ARG A 380 -23.31 2.62 17.93
CA ARG A 380 -24.33 1.59 17.77
C ARG A 380 -25.05 1.74 16.44
N ILE A 381 -25.30 0.62 15.79
CA ILE A 381 -26.11 0.52 14.57
C ILE A 381 -27.23 -0.49 14.83
N THR A 382 -28.48 -0.11 14.58
CA THR A 382 -29.61 -1.04 14.70
C THR A 382 -29.84 -1.78 13.38
N GLN A 383 -30.41 -2.99 13.45
CA GLN A 383 -30.78 -3.78 12.27
C GLN A 383 -31.71 -3.00 11.34
N THR A 384 -32.69 -2.30 11.91
CA THR A 384 -33.64 -1.46 11.17
C THR A 384 -32.92 -0.34 10.42
N ASP A 385 -32.00 0.36 11.09
CA ASP A 385 -31.25 1.47 10.50
C ASP A 385 -30.33 0.97 9.37
N LEU A 386 -29.67 -0.18 9.55
CA LEU A 386 -28.81 -0.78 8.53
C LEU A 386 -29.62 -1.28 7.31
N ASN A 387 -30.74 -1.95 7.53
CA ASN A 387 -31.59 -2.43 6.44
C ASN A 387 -32.24 -1.28 5.68
N ALA A 388 -32.64 -0.21 6.36
CA ALA A 388 -33.11 1.02 5.71
C ALA A 388 -32.00 1.62 4.83
N TYR A 389 -30.76 1.70 5.34
CA TYR A 389 -29.61 2.14 4.55
C TYR A 389 -29.38 1.26 3.32
N LEU A 390 -29.34 -0.07 3.47
CA LEU A 390 -29.10 -1.01 2.37
C LEU A 390 -30.20 -0.94 1.30
N SER A 391 -31.46 -0.80 1.71
CA SER A 391 -32.60 -0.67 0.78
C SER A 391 -32.51 0.58 -0.11
N GLY A 392 -31.82 1.63 0.34
CA GLY A 392 -31.59 2.87 -0.39
C GLY A 392 -30.43 2.84 -1.39
N LEU A 393 -29.60 1.78 -1.40
CA LEU A 393 -28.46 1.65 -2.31
C LEU A 393 -28.93 1.44 -3.76
N LYS A 394 -28.76 2.45 -4.62
CA LYS A 394 -29.06 2.32 -6.06
C LYS A 394 -28.12 1.31 -6.73
N GLY A 395 -28.69 0.31 -7.41
CA GLY A 395 -27.93 -0.69 -8.17
C GLY A 395 -27.27 -1.78 -7.32
N ALA A 396 -27.48 -1.78 -6.00
CA ALA A 396 -27.08 -2.89 -5.15
C ALA A 396 -28.13 -4.01 -5.17
N PRO A 397 -27.73 -5.27 -4.91
CA PRO A 397 -28.67 -6.36 -4.65
C PRO A 397 -29.60 -5.98 -3.49
N HIS A 398 -30.86 -6.43 -3.55
CA HIS A 398 -31.76 -6.39 -2.41
C HIS A 398 -31.13 -7.18 -1.27
N SER A 399 -30.65 -6.47 -0.26
CA SER A 399 -29.86 -7.04 0.83
C SER A 399 -30.58 -6.80 2.14
N GLU A 400 -30.73 -7.86 2.91
CA GLU A 400 -31.27 -7.85 4.26
C GLU A 400 -30.22 -8.40 5.21
N VAL A 401 -30.07 -7.72 6.34
CA VAL A 401 -29.15 -8.08 7.40
C VAL A 401 -29.96 -8.40 8.65
N GLU A 402 -29.58 -9.49 9.31
CA GLU A 402 -30.13 -9.88 10.60
C GLU A 402 -29.00 -9.93 11.63
N PHE A 403 -29.17 -9.19 12.72
CA PHE A 403 -28.29 -9.23 13.88
C PHE A 403 -28.85 -10.26 14.88
N GLN A 404 -28.16 -11.39 14.99
CA GLN A 404 -28.46 -12.42 15.97
C GLN A 404 -27.29 -12.48 16.96
N GLU A 405 -27.51 -13.01 18.17
CA GLU A 405 -26.51 -13.01 19.25
C GLU A 405 -25.13 -13.55 18.77
N GLY A 406 -24.14 -12.64 18.72
CA GLY A 406 -22.78 -12.91 18.27
C GLY A 406 -22.58 -13.16 16.76
N LYS A 407 -23.62 -13.07 15.93
CA LYS A 407 -23.54 -13.40 14.49
C LYS A 407 -24.32 -12.44 13.60
N LEU A 408 -23.77 -12.20 12.42
CA LEU A 408 -24.41 -11.46 11.34
C LEU A 408 -24.92 -12.45 10.29
N ARG A 409 -26.19 -12.36 9.91
CA ARG A 409 -26.70 -13.03 8.71
C ARG A 409 -26.96 -11.98 7.64
N ILE A 410 -26.53 -12.27 6.42
CA ILE A 410 -26.77 -11.42 5.27
C ILE A 410 -27.43 -12.27 4.19
N HIS A 411 -28.58 -11.79 3.73
CA HIS A 411 -29.35 -12.34 2.64
C HIS A 411 -29.36 -11.31 1.51
N ALA A 412 -28.76 -11.64 0.37
CA ALA A 412 -28.72 -10.75 -0.78
C ALA A 412 -29.30 -11.45 -2.01
N ASP A 413 -30.27 -10.80 -2.65
CA ASP A 413 -30.89 -11.24 -3.88
C ASP A 413 -30.81 -10.14 -4.95
N SER A 414 -30.49 -10.51 -6.18
CA SER A 414 -30.30 -9.56 -7.28
C SER A 414 -31.22 -9.90 -8.44
N LYS A 415 -31.91 -8.89 -8.97
CA LYS A 415 -32.64 -9.01 -10.25
C LYS A 415 -31.62 -8.99 -11.40
N GLY A 416 -30.95 -10.11 -11.65
CA GLY A 416 -29.94 -10.24 -12.70
C GLY A 416 -29.24 -11.60 -12.73
N TRP A 417 -28.06 -11.67 -13.36
CA TRP A 417 -27.22 -12.88 -13.40
C TRP A 417 -26.48 -13.19 -12.09
N ILE A 418 -26.59 -12.33 -11.07
CA ILE A 418 -25.93 -12.56 -9.79
C ILE A 418 -26.79 -13.54 -8.99
N PRO A 419 -26.28 -14.74 -8.67
CA PRO A 419 -27.02 -15.71 -7.90
C PRO A 419 -27.29 -15.21 -6.48
N ARG A 420 -28.42 -15.64 -5.90
CA ARG A 420 -28.78 -15.40 -4.49
C ARG A 420 -27.61 -15.77 -3.57
N LEU A 421 -27.33 -14.90 -2.62
CA LEU A 421 -26.22 -15.04 -1.69
C LEU A 421 -26.74 -15.03 -0.26
N ASP A 422 -26.49 -16.13 0.45
CA ASP A 422 -26.85 -16.26 1.87
C ASP A 422 -25.57 -16.57 2.66
N LEU A 423 -25.21 -15.67 3.57
CA LEU A 423 -24.00 -15.84 4.38
C LEU A 423 -24.27 -15.59 5.86
N ALA A 424 -23.53 -16.31 6.70
CA ALA A 424 -23.49 -16.09 8.14
C ALA A 424 -22.04 -15.92 8.56
N LEU A 425 -21.75 -14.89 9.35
CA LEU A 425 -20.41 -14.57 9.78
C LEU A 425 -20.39 -14.07 11.23
N VAL A 426 -19.22 -14.19 11.86
CA VAL A 426 -18.93 -13.68 13.20
C VAL A 426 -17.81 -12.66 13.07
N PRO A 427 -18.06 -11.38 13.36
CA PRO A 427 -16.97 -10.42 13.41
C PRO A 427 -16.19 -10.56 14.72
N TYR A 428 -14.90 -10.26 14.66
CA TYR A 428 -14.00 -10.33 15.81
C TYR A 428 -12.93 -9.25 15.72
N LEU A 429 -12.35 -8.88 16.86
CA LEU A 429 -11.27 -7.90 16.91
C LEU A 429 -9.94 -8.58 16.65
N VAL A 430 -9.11 -7.96 15.80
CA VAL A 430 -7.76 -8.39 15.48
C VAL A 430 -6.79 -7.38 16.10
N ASN A 431 -6.02 -7.82 17.09
CA ASN A 431 -5.03 -7.00 17.82
C ASN A 431 -5.59 -5.69 18.40
N GLU A 432 -6.88 -5.65 18.77
CA GLU A 432 -7.57 -4.44 19.28
C GLU A 432 -7.58 -3.25 18.30
N GLU A 433 -7.11 -3.43 17.07
CA GLU A 433 -6.93 -2.34 16.09
C GLU A 433 -7.76 -2.52 14.84
N ASN A 434 -8.22 -3.75 14.57
CA ASN A 434 -8.89 -4.09 13.32
C ASN A 434 -10.09 -4.99 13.54
N LEU A 435 -10.96 -5.06 12.54
CA LEU A 435 -12.11 -5.96 12.49
C LEU A 435 -11.87 -7.06 11.46
N GLY A 436 -11.89 -8.30 11.93
CA GLY A 436 -11.90 -9.51 11.12
C GLY A 436 -13.30 -10.13 11.09
N TYR A 437 -13.51 -11.04 10.14
CA TYR A 437 -14.76 -11.77 9.99
C TYR A 437 -14.44 -13.25 9.81
N LYS A 438 -15.17 -14.10 10.52
CA LYS A 438 -15.14 -15.55 10.36
C LYS A 438 -16.42 -16.00 9.69
N PHE A 439 -16.31 -16.60 8.52
CA PHE A 439 -17.46 -17.14 7.81
C PHE A 439 -17.89 -18.47 8.44
N LEU A 440 -19.17 -18.58 8.80
CA LEU A 440 -19.78 -19.82 9.27
C LEU A 440 -20.49 -20.54 8.12
N GLN A 441 -21.12 -19.78 7.24
CA GLN A 441 -21.94 -20.29 6.14
C GLN A 441 -21.81 -19.38 4.92
N PHE A 442 -21.72 -19.99 3.73
CA PHE A 442 -21.69 -19.27 2.47
C PHE A 442 -22.43 -20.09 1.40
N HIS A 443 -23.58 -19.59 0.96
CA HIS A 443 -24.35 -20.16 -0.14
C HIS A 443 -24.42 -19.19 -1.30
N VAL A 444 -24.26 -19.73 -2.51
CA VAL A 444 -24.35 -18.98 -3.76
C VAL A 444 -25.25 -19.75 -4.71
N GLY A 445 -26.41 -19.19 -5.04
CA GLY A 445 -27.40 -19.83 -5.91
C GLY A 445 -27.95 -21.14 -5.34
N GLY A 446 -28.06 -21.23 -4.01
CA GLY A 446 -28.47 -22.44 -3.30
C GLY A 446 -27.37 -23.50 -3.15
N LEU A 447 -26.21 -23.33 -3.79
CA LEU A 447 -25.06 -24.22 -3.62
C LEU A 447 -24.27 -23.83 -2.37
N TRP A 448 -24.01 -24.82 -1.50
CA TRP A 448 -23.10 -24.65 -0.38
C TRP A 448 -21.67 -24.55 -0.89
N LEU A 449 -21.00 -23.45 -0.54
CA LEU A 449 -19.58 -23.27 -0.80
C LEU A 449 -18.81 -23.38 0.53
N PRO A 450 -17.64 -24.04 0.54
CA PRO A 450 -16.81 -24.11 1.73
C PRO A 450 -16.47 -22.72 2.27
N ALA A 451 -16.64 -22.51 3.58
CA ALA A 451 -16.42 -21.21 4.24
C ALA A 451 -14.99 -20.66 4.11
N PHE A 452 -14.00 -21.51 3.78
CA PHE A 452 -12.64 -21.03 3.52
C PHE A 452 -12.54 -20.18 2.25
N VAL A 453 -13.43 -20.36 1.26
CA VAL A 453 -13.42 -19.59 0.01
C VAL A 453 -13.63 -18.09 0.28
N PRO A 454 -14.74 -17.66 0.91
CA PRO A 454 -14.89 -16.25 1.27
C PRO A 454 -13.83 -15.83 2.28
N GLN A 455 -13.42 -16.69 3.22
CA GLN A 455 -12.36 -16.37 4.18
C GLN A 455 -11.03 -15.99 3.50
N VAL A 456 -10.61 -16.70 2.45
CA VAL A 456 -9.39 -16.39 1.68
C VAL A 456 -9.56 -15.11 0.85
N LEU A 457 -10.73 -14.94 0.23
CA LEU A 457 -11.04 -13.73 -0.53
C LEU A 457 -11.07 -12.49 0.36
N THR A 458 -11.52 -12.62 1.60
CA THR A 458 -11.60 -11.52 2.57
C THR A 458 -10.46 -11.50 3.58
N ALA A 459 -9.50 -12.42 3.53
CA ALA A 459 -8.40 -12.51 4.52
C ALA A 459 -7.58 -11.21 4.61
N LYS A 460 -7.49 -10.48 3.49
CA LYS A 460 -6.85 -9.16 3.39
C LYS A 460 -7.85 -8.02 3.26
N PHE A 461 -9.14 -8.34 3.18
CA PHE A 461 -10.21 -7.35 3.14
C PHE A 461 -10.51 -6.94 4.58
N ASN A 462 -10.03 -5.76 4.95
CA ASN A 462 -10.42 -5.08 6.17
C ASN A 462 -11.53 -4.08 5.82
N PRO A 463 -12.82 -4.42 5.97
CA PRO A 463 -13.92 -3.52 5.64
C PRO A 463 -14.03 -2.33 6.61
N ALA A 464 -13.50 -2.46 7.83
CA ALA A 464 -13.64 -1.42 8.83
C ALA A 464 -12.56 -0.34 8.71
N LEU A 465 -11.32 -0.71 8.35
CA LEU A 465 -10.20 0.21 8.40
C LEU A 465 -9.20 -0.17 7.29
N LYS A 466 -9.10 0.65 6.22
CA LYS A 466 -7.81 0.75 5.52
C LYS A 466 -6.74 1.04 6.58
N PRO A 467 -5.48 0.58 6.45
CA PRO A 467 -4.43 0.83 7.44
C PRO A 467 -4.48 2.30 7.86
N MET A 468 -5.02 2.55 9.05
CA MET A 468 -5.21 3.91 9.50
C MET A 468 -3.83 4.44 9.84
N PRO A 469 -3.54 5.70 9.52
CA PRO A 469 -2.29 6.30 9.94
C PRO A 469 -2.31 6.63 11.44
N CYS A 470 -3.17 6.04 12.25
CA CYS A 470 -3.14 6.12 13.71
C CYS A 470 -3.54 4.77 14.27
N ARG A 471 -3.20 4.54 15.54
CA ARG A 471 -3.67 3.34 16.23
C ARG A 471 -5.18 3.47 16.44
N MET A 472 -5.94 2.47 16.03
CA MET A 472 -7.36 2.40 16.38
C MET A 472 -7.45 1.58 17.65
N HIS A 473 -8.13 2.08 18.69
CA HIS A 473 -8.32 1.32 19.92
C HIS A 473 -9.76 0.82 19.98
N LEU A 474 -9.93 -0.48 19.80
CA LEU A 474 -11.21 -1.19 19.78
C LEU A 474 -11.21 -2.18 20.95
N ARG A 475 -12.03 -1.94 21.99
CA ARG A 475 -12.09 -2.80 23.18
C ARG A 475 -13.10 -3.92 23.05
N THR A 476 -14.32 -3.59 22.63
CA THR A 476 -15.43 -4.53 22.61
C THR A 476 -16.24 -4.38 21.34
N LEU A 477 -16.60 -5.53 20.79
CA LEU A 477 -17.52 -5.67 19.69
C LEU A 477 -18.62 -6.62 20.13
N ARG A 478 -19.87 -6.18 20.07
CA ARG A 478 -21.03 -7.00 20.43
C ARG A 478 -22.07 -6.95 19.33
N ILE A 479 -22.61 -8.12 19.01
CA ILE A 479 -23.84 -8.22 18.23
C ILE A 479 -24.89 -8.79 19.18
N GLU A 480 -25.86 -7.96 19.51
CA GLU A 480 -27.03 -8.32 20.28
C GLU A 480 -28.21 -8.48 19.32
N HIS A 481 -29.34 -8.97 19.80
CA HIS A 481 -30.50 -9.14 18.94
C HIS A 481 -30.97 -7.79 18.41
N GLY A 482 -30.86 -7.60 17.09
CA GLY A 482 -31.22 -6.34 16.43
C GLY A 482 -30.21 -5.20 16.55
N GLU A 483 -29.03 -5.39 17.16
CA GLU A 483 -28.04 -4.31 17.35
C GLU A 483 -26.59 -4.75 17.13
N PHE A 484 -25.80 -3.85 16.55
CA PHE A 484 -24.35 -3.93 16.43
C PHE A 484 -23.72 -2.79 17.24
N ILE A 485 -22.87 -3.14 18.21
CA ILE A 485 -22.24 -2.19 19.14
C ILE A 485 -20.73 -2.33 19.04
N LEU A 486 -20.06 -1.21 18.80
CA LEU A 486 -18.61 -1.08 18.90
C LEU A 486 -18.29 -0.08 20.00
N ASN A 487 -17.49 -0.52 20.99
CA ASN A 487 -16.89 0.39 21.96
C ASN A 487 -15.36 0.26 21.91
N GLY A 488 -14.70 1.39 21.72
CA GLY A 488 -13.26 1.53 21.90
C GLY A 488 -12.84 1.71 23.36
#